data_AF-A0A1H0AG48-F1
#
_entry.id   AF-A0A1H0AG48-F1
#
_cell.length_a   1.000
_cell.length_b   1.000
_cell.length_c   1.000
_cell.angle_alpha   90.00
_cell.angle_beta   90.00
_cell.angle_gamma   90.00
#
_symmetry.space_group_name_H-M   'P 1'
#
loop_
_entity.id
_entity.type
_entity.pdbx_description
1 polymer ?
#
loop_
_entity_poly.entity_id
_entity_poly.type
_entity_poly.pdbx_seq_one_letter_code
_entity_poly.pdbx_strand_id
1 'polypeptide(L)'
;MTRQILHLYADIGVEDEVLHTYGAVTRVGIEPDTNPFSDVVQGDARNPPITGSFDLAVAHPPCQRFSRATAGNNRDSHPDYIDDARRVCREYADHYIIENVPQAPLRDPVTFSGGMFGMPIHYPRAFETSFTVPEPDRSPRFRPDDGPLADQGKHGNAWVGTNEGWRLAKGYGHDWPARGLKRHAVPAPYLRRLLYHWLAAVEGDTRSEQQGLGAYHVATDGGVEQ
;
A
#
# COMPACT_ATOMS: atom_id res chain seq x y z
N MET A 1 -24.51 -4.24 -4.00
CA MET A 1 -23.59 -5.12 -3.26
C MET A 1 -22.54 -4.26 -2.59
N THR A 2 -22.12 -4.59 -1.37
CA THR A 2 -20.99 -3.91 -0.70
C THR A 2 -19.70 -4.39 -1.35
N ARG A 3 -18.82 -3.46 -1.76
CA ARG A 3 -17.51 -3.79 -2.32
C ARG A 3 -16.68 -4.58 -1.30
N GLN A 4 -15.85 -5.50 -1.78
CA GLN A 4 -14.95 -6.34 -1.00
C GLN A 4 -13.50 -5.89 -1.26
N ILE A 5 -12.75 -5.67 -0.18
CA ILE A 5 -11.35 -5.22 -0.22
C ILE A 5 -10.49 -6.27 0.48
N LEU A 6 -9.45 -6.74 -0.21
CA LEU A 6 -8.43 -7.62 0.34
C LEU A 6 -7.22 -6.78 0.77
N HIS A 7 -6.82 -6.88 2.04
CA HIS A 7 -5.65 -6.19 2.57
C HIS A 7 -4.55 -7.19 2.94
N LEU A 8 -3.40 -7.11 2.27
CA LEU A 8 -2.31 -8.09 2.36
C LEU A 8 -1.07 -7.48 3.02
N TYR A 9 -0.30 -8.32 3.72
CA TYR A 9 0.94 -7.94 4.41
C TYR A 9 0.73 -6.90 5.53
N ALA A 10 -0.42 -6.97 6.22
CA ALA A 10 -0.83 -5.97 7.19
C ALA A 10 -1.17 -6.60 8.53
N ASP A 11 -0.18 -6.86 9.37
CA ASP A 11 -0.42 -7.46 10.70
C ASP A 11 -1.19 -6.51 11.64
N ILE A 12 -0.92 -5.21 11.58
CA ILE A 12 -1.59 -4.21 12.44
C ILE A 12 -2.91 -3.70 11.81
N GLY A 13 -2.93 -3.52 10.49
CA GLY A 13 -4.14 -3.07 9.78
C GLY A 13 -4.50 -1.59 10.01
N VAL A 14 -3.51 -0.70 10.15
CA VAL A 14 -3.78 0.74 10.39
C VAL A 14 -4.64 1.33 9.26
N GLU A 15 -4.35 0.95 8.03
CA GLU A 15 -5.03 1.37 6.81
C GLU A 15 -6.49 0.90 6.74
N ASP A 16 -6.89 -0.12 7.51
CA ASP A 16 -8.26 -0.63 7.54
C ASP A 16 -9.24 0.48 7.92
N GLU A 17 -8.85 1.41 8.80
CA GLU A 17 -9.63 2.59 9.20
C GLU A 17 -10.03 3.48 8.00
N VAL A 18 -9.26 3.46 6.91
CA VAL A 18 -9.62 4.16 5.69
C VAL A 18 -10.36 3.23 4.74
N LEU A 19 -9.84 2.01 4.54
CA LEU A 19 -10.38 1.05 3.57
C LEU A 19 -11.84 0.67 3.88
N HIS A 20 -12.19 0.50 5.16
CA HIS A 20 -13.55 0.10 5.56
C HIS A 20 -14.63 1.12 5.18
N THR A 21 -14.25 2.37 4.89
CA THR A 21 -15.18 3.41 4.43
C THR A 21 -15.58 3.24 2.96
N TYR A 22 -14.91 2.35 2.21
CA TYR A 22 -15.14 2.10 0.78
C TYR A 22 -15.57 0.66 0.46
N GLY A 23 -15.45 -0.28 1.41
CA GLY A 23 -15.84 -1.68 1.24
C GLY A 23 -15.65 -2.49 2.52
N ALA A 24 -16.14 -3.72 2.54
CA ALA A 24 -15.82 -4.69 3.59
C ALA A 24 -14.37 -5.14 3.44
N VAL A 25 -13.59 -5.14 4.52
CA VAL A 25 -12.15 -5.44 4.47
C VAL A 25 -11.89 -6.82 5.04
N THR A 26 -11.28 -7.69 4.23
CA THR A 26 -10.65 -8.93 4.69
C THR A 26 -9.15 -8.73 4.70
N ARG A 27 -8.51 -8.89 5.85
CA ARG A 27 -7.08 -8.65 6.05
C ARG A 27 -6.33 -9.94 6.32
N VAL A 28 -5.21 -10.14 5.62
CA VAL A 28 -4.31 -11.29 5.79
C VAL A 28 -2.98 -10.85 6.37
N GLY A 29 -2.60 -11.48 7.50
CA GLY A 29 -1.33 -11.25 8.18
C GLY A 29 -0.79 -12.53 8.83
N ILE A 30 0.51 -12.56 9.12
CA ILE A 30 1.18 -13.73 9.74
C ILE A 30 0.82 -13.80 11.23
N GLU A 31 0.85 -12.65 11.90
CA GLU A 31 0.51 -12.47 13.31
C GLU A 31 -0.42 -11.26 13.45
N PRO A 32 -1.64 -11.31 12.88
CA PRO A 32 -2.47 -10.14 12.80
C PRO A 32 -3.16 -9.81 14.13
N ASP A 33 -3.08 -8.56 14.55
CA ASP A 33 -3.87 -8.02 15.65
C ASP A 33 -5.34 -7.84 15.20
N THR A 34 -6.29 -7.85 16.13
CA THR A 34 -7.69 -7.50 15.80
C THR A 34 -7.91 -5.98 15.83
N ASN A 35 -8.82 -5.49 14.98
CA ASN A 35 -9.25 -4.10 14.96
C ASN A 35 -10.74 -4.01 14.53
N PRO A 36 -11.43 -2.87 14.71
CA PRO A 36 -12.87 -2.77 14.43
C PRO A 36 -13.21 -2.56 12.94
N PHE A 37 -12.23 -2.54 12.05
CA PHE A 37 -12.37 -2.12 10.66
C PHE A 37 -12.20 -3.24 9.63
N SER A 38 -11.74 -4.42 10.05
CA SER A 38 -11.47 -5.57 9.16
C SER A 38 -11.81 -6.90 9.80
N ASP A 39 -12.24 -7.85 8.96
CA ASP A 39 -12.19 -9.27 9.28
C ASP A 39 -10.78 -9.80 9.07
N VAL A 40 -10.26 -10.52 10.07
CA VAL A 40 -8.85 -10.96 10.08
C VAL A 40 -8.73 -12.43 9.72
N VAL A 41 -7.81 -12.72 8.82
CA VAL A 41 -7.40 -14.06 8.42
C VAL A 41 -5.90 -14.22 8.70
N GLN A 42 -5.56 -15.13 9.61
CA GLN A 42 -4.17 -15.44 9.87
C GLN A 42 -3.61 -16.34 8.76
N GLY A 43 -2.54 -15.91 8.10
CA GLY A 43 -1.90 -16.65 7.03
C GLY A 43 -0.80 -15.87 6.33
N ASP A 44 -0.02 -16.58 5.51
CA ASP A 44 0.99 -15.95 4.68
C ASP A 44 0.33 -15.28 3.46
N ALA A 45 0.50 -13.97 3.32
CA ALA A 45 -0.07 -13.19 2.21
C ALA A 45 0.44 -13.62 0.82
N ARG A 46 1.51 -14.41 0.73
CA ARG A 46 1.99 -15.02 -0.53
C ARG A 46 1.13 -16.20 -0.98
N ASN A 47 0.42 -16.84 -0.04
CA ASN A 47 -0.51 -17.93 -0.29
C ASN A 47 -1.69 -17.82 0.70
N PRO A 48 -2.53 -16.79 0.55
CA PRO A 48 -3.52 -16.44 1.57
C PRO A 48 -4.59 -17.54 1.67
N PRO A 49 -4.97 -17.99 2.88
CA PRO A 49 -5.98 -19.03 3.07
C PRO A 49 -7.40 -18.44 2.94
N ILE A 50 -7.67 -17.81 1.82
CA ILE A 50 -8.93 -17.12 1.50
C ILE A 50 -9.53 -17.72 0.22
N THR A 51 -10.85 -17.56 0.08
CA THR A 51 -11.59 -17.96 -1.12
C THR A 51 -12.41 -16.79 -1.63
N GLY A 52 -12.75 -16.80 -2.92
CA GLY A 52 -13.54 -15.76 -3.56
C GLY A 52 -12.72 -14.72 -4.32
N SER A 53 -13.42 -13.71 -4.84
CA SER A 53 -12.85 -12.59 -5.59
C SER A 53 -13.20 -11.29 -4.89
N PHE A 54 -12.29 -10.33 -4.95
CA PHE A 54 -12.39 -9.01 -4.33
C PHE A 54 -12.42 -7.93 -5.41
N ASP A 55 -13.03 -6.78 -5.11
CA ASP A 55 -13.05 -5.65 -6.05
C ASP A 55 -11.70 -4.92 -6.06
N LEU A 56 -10.97 -4.95 -4.94
CA LEU A 56 -9.67 -4.31 -4.77
C LEU A 56 -8.77 -5.09 -3.82
N ALA A 57 -7.51 -5.30 -4.21
CA ALA A 57 -6.43 -5.72 -3.32
C ALA A 57 -5.52 -4.53 -2.97
N VAL A 58 -5.15 -4.40 -1.70
CA VAL A 58 -4.15 -3.45 -1.20
C VAL A 58 -3.05 -4.25 -0.52
N ALA A 59 -1.79 -4.07 -0.94
CA ALA A 59 -0.68 -4.89 -0.46
C ALA A 59 0.54 -4.05 -0.06
N HIS A 60 1.17 -4.45 1.06
CA HIS A 60 2.35 -3.78 1.63
C HIS A 60 3.53 -4.76 1.81
N PRO A 61 4.05 -5.38 0.73
CA PRO A 61 5.13 -6.35 0.86
C PRO A 61 6.36 -5.75 1.57
N PRO A 62 7.12 -6.54 2.35
CA PRO A 62 8.28 -6.08 3.11
C PRO A 62 9.25 -5.20 2.29
N CYS A 63 9.61 -4.03 2.81
CA CYS A 63 10.41 -3.03 2.09
C CYS A 63 11.90 -3.01 2.48
N GLN A 64 12.32 -3.82 3.44
CA GLN A 64 13.65 -3.74 4.08
C GLN A 64 14.79 -3.92 3.08
N ARG A 65 14.60 -4.74 2.04
CA ARG A 65 15.57 -4.94 0.95
C ARG A 65 15.87 -3.65 0.19
N PHE A 66 14.85 -2.79 -0.01
CA PHE A 66 14.94 -1.58 -0.83
C PHE A 66 15.09 -0.29 -0.02
N SER A 67 14.79 -0.34 1.28
CA SER A 67 14.82 0.82 2.16
C SER A 67 16.24 1.37 2.36
N ARG A 68 16.41 2.67 2.15
CA ARG A 68 17.67 3.38 2.44
C ARG A 68 18.02 3.36 3.94
N ALA A 69 17.03 3.18 4.82
CA ALA A 69 17.23 3.08 6.26
C ALA A 69 17.80 1.71 6.70
N THR A 70 17.73 0.70 5.83
CA THR A 70 18.39 -0.59 6.07
C THR A 70 19.89 -0.45 5.76
N ALA A 71 20.73 -0.90 6.69
CA ALA A 71 22.18 -0.95 6.50
C ALA A 71 22.52 -1.77 5.24
N GLY A 72 23.45 -1.28 4.42
CA GLY A 72 23.71 -1.84 3.09
C GLY A 72 24.06 -3.33 3.11
N ASN A 73 24.87 -3.76 4.07
CA ASN A 73 25.24 -5.16 4.28
C ASN A 73 24.08 -6.09 4.67
N ASN A 74 22.95 -5.55 5.12
CA ASN A 74 21.78 -6.32 5.51
C ASN A 74 20.67 -6.33 4.43
N ARG A 75 20.74 -5.46 3.41
CA ARG A 75 19.68 -5.34 2.39
C ARG A 75 19.45 -6.65 1.64
N ASP A 76 20.52 -7.30 1.20
CA ASP A 76 20.43 -8.54 0.41
C ASP A 76 19.90 -9.73 1.20
N SER A 77 19.97 -9.66 2.53
CA SER A 77 19.43 -10.69 3.44
C SER A 77 17.92 -10.59 3.65
N HIS A 78 17.29 -9.49 3.21
CA HIS A 78 15.85 -9.31 3.32
C HIS A 78 15.13 -9.85 2.07
N PRO A 79 13.97 -10.49 2.26
CA PRO A 79 13.20 -11.03 1.15
C PRO A 79 12.67 -9.91 0.24
N ASP A 80 12.45 -10.27 -1.02
CA ASP A 80 11.65 -9.50 -1.97
C ASP A 80 10.38 -10.28 -2.27
N TYR A 81 9.23 -9.74 -1.84
CA TYR A 81 7.92 -10.35 -2.08
C TYR A 81 7.04 -9.49 -3.00
N ILE A 82 7.62 -8.56 -3.76
CA ILE A 82 6.84 -7.69 -4.65
C ILE A 82 6.20 -8.52 -5.76
N ASP A 83 6.92 -9.47 -6.36
CA ASP A 83 6.35 -10.34 -7.40
C ASP A 83 5.28 -11.30 -6.86
N ASP A 84 5.45 -11.81 -5.64
CA ASP A 84 4.40 -12.57 -4.94
C ASP A 84 3.16 -11.71 -4.70
N ALA A 85 3.33 -10.48 -4.22
CA ALA A 85 2.23 -9.54 -4.02
C ALA A 85 1.48 -9.25 -5.33
N ARG A 86 2.20 -9.04 -6.45
CA ARG A 86 1.60 -8.86 -7.78
C ARG A 86 0.77 -10.08 -8.19
N ARG A 87 1.32 -11.28 -8.04
CA ARG A 87 0.62 -12.53 -8.39
C ARG A 87 -0.67 -12.66 -7.59
N VAL A 88 -0.60 -12.57 -6.27
CA VAL A 88 -1.77 -12.71 -5.38
C VAL A 88 -2.81 -11.62 -5.66
N CYS A 89 -2.39 -10.37 -5.83
CA CYS A 89 -3.32 -9.28 -6.15
C CYS A 89 -4.09 -9.54 -7.45
N ARG A 90 -3.42 -10.04 -8.50
CA ARG A 90 -4.05 -10.36 -9.79
C ARG A 90 -4.94 -11.59 -9.75
N GLU A 91 -4.63 -12.54 -8.87
CA GLU A 91 -5.38 -13.77 -8.70
C GLU A 91 -6.69 -13.54 -7.95
N TYR A 92 -6.66 -12.69 -6.91
CA TYR A 92 -7.80 -12.54 -6.00
C TYR A 92 -8.61 -11.25 -6.20
N ALA A 93 -8.14 -10.28 -6.98
CA ALA A 93 -8.86 -9.01 -7.12
C ALA A 93 -8.88 -8.45 -8.54
N ASP A 94 -9.97 -7.73 -8.85
CA ASP A 94 -10.14 -7.04 -10.13
C ASP A 94 -9.15 -5.89 -10.31
N HIS A 95 -8.91 -5.15 -9.23
CA HIS A 95 -7.94 -4.07 -9.17
C HIS A 95 -6.98 -4.25 -7.99
N TYR A 96 -5.82 -3.61 -8.09
CA TYR A 96 -4.85 -3.62 -7.01
C TYR A 96 -4.09 -2.32 -6.82
N ILE A 97 -3.58 -2.15 -5.60
CA ILE A 97 -2.61 -1.16 -5.15
C ILE A 97 -1.50 -1.91 -4.41
N ILE A 98 -0.26 -1.78 -4.86
CA ILE A 98 0.92 -2.29 -4.16
C ILE A 98 1.76 -1.09 -3.73
N GLU A 99 1.97 -0.95 -2.42
CA GLU A 99 2.77 0.12 -1.84
C GLU A 99 4.16 -0.38 -1.48
N ASN A 100 5.16 0.49 -1.68
CA ASN A 100 6.49 0.30 -1.14
C ASN A 100 7.26 1.63 -1.05
N VAL A 101 8.53 1.55 -0.61
CA VAL A 101 9.45 2.69 -0.70
C VAL A 101 9.76 3.03 -2.17
N PRO A 102 10.09 4.30 -2.50
CA PRO A 102 10.32 4.71 -3.89
C PRO A 102 11.47 4.02 -4.63
N GLN A 103 12.38 3.35 -3.90
CA GLN A 103 13.51 2.62 -4.47
C GLN A 103 13.15 1.19 -4.88
N ALA A 104 11.97 0.71 -4.49
CA ALA A 104 11.52 -0.64 -4.81
C ALA A 104 11.26 -0.77 -6.33
N PRO A 105 11.48 -1.96 -6.92
CA PRO A 105 11.26 -2.22 -8.34
C PRO A 105 9.77 -2.37 -8.67
N LEU A 106 8.99 -1.32 -8.42
CA LEU A 106 7.57 -1.20 -8.79
C LEU A 106 7.43 -0.86 -10.28
N ARG A 107 6.32 -1.29 -10.90
CA ARG A 107 6.03 -1.05 -12.33
C ARG A 107 5.24 0.25 -12.49
N ASP A 108 5.83 1.22 -13.20
CA ASP A 108 5.26 2.58 -13.44
C ASP A 108 4.61 3.20 -12.19
N PRO A 109 5.33 3.30 -11.05
CA PRO A 109 4.70 3.73 -9.83
C PRO A 109 4.43 5.24 -9.83
N VAL A 110 3.28 5.62 -9.27
CA VAL A 110 3.06 7.00 -8.82
C VAL A 110 3.74 7.21 -7.46
N THR A 111 4.39 8.35 -7.24
CA THR A 111 5.07 8.62 -5.96
C THR A 111 4.43 9.78 -5.23
N PHE A 112 4.02 9.54 -3.98
CA PHE A 112 3.46 10.57 -3.10
C PHE A 112 4.43 10.91 -1.96
N SER A 113 4.42 12.17 -1.53
CA SER A 113 5.07 12.65 -0.32
C SER A 113 4.19 13.64 0.43
N GLY A 114 4.42 13.83 1.73
CA GLY A 114 3.38 14.38 2.60
C GLY A 114 3.09 15.85 2.32
N GLY A 115 4.13 16.60 1.95
CA GLY A 115 3.98 17.98 1.49
C GLY A 115 3.04 18.12 0.30
N MET A 116 2.96 17.13 -0.60
CA MET A 116 2.03 17.15 -1.74
C MET A 116 0.57 17.11 -1.28
N PHE A 117 0.29 16.71 -0.05
CA PHE A 117 -1.05 16.65 0.53
C PHE A 117 -1.27 17.71 1.60
N GLY A 118 -0.38 18.70 1.71
CA GLY A 118 -0.44 19.70 2.77
C GLY A 118 -0.18 19.13 4.16
N MET A 119 0.49 17.97 4.27
CA MET A 119 0.81 17.35 5.55
C MET A 119 2.18 17.83 6.04
N PRO A 120 2.38 17.98 7.36
CA PRO A 120 3.64 18.43 7.94
C PRO A 120 4.70 17.32 7.98
N ILE A 121 4.65 16.37 7.03
CA ILE A 121 5.54 15.22 7.01
C ILE A 121 6.27 15.00 5.67
N HIS A 122 7.55 14.68 5.75
CA HIS A 122 8.31 14.11 4.64
C HIS A 122 8.23 12.57 4.70
N TYR A 123 7.28 12.01 3.96
CA TYR A 123 6.98 10.57 3.96
C TYR A 123 6.73 10.08 2.53
N PRO A 124 7.80 9.90 1.74
CA PRO A 124 7.67 9.45 0.37
C PRO A 124 7.32 7.95 0.30
N ARG A 125 6.32 7.61 -0.53
CA ARG A 125 5.91 6.24 -0.86
C ARG A 125 5.52 6.14 -2.33
N ALA A 126 5.79 4.98 -2.91
CA ALA A 126 5.49 4.67 -4.30
C ALA A 126 4.40 3.60 -4.36
N PHE A 127 3.54 3.72 -5.37
CA PHE A 127 2.36 2.89 -5.55
C PHE A 127 2.31 2.35 -6.97
N GLU A 128 2.36 1.04 -7.12
CA GLU A 128 2.00 0.36 -8.36
C GLU A 128 0.51 0.04 -8.33
N THR A 129 -0.21 0.41 -9.38
CA THR A 129 -1.67 0.25 -9.46
C THR A 129 -2.11 -0.41 -10.76
N SER A 130 -3.22 -1.14 -10.70
CA SER A 130 -3.88 -1.69 -11.91
C SER A 130 -4.68 -0.66 -12.72
N PHE A 131 -4.65 0.60 -12.31
CA PHE A 131 -5.41 1.72 -12.87
C PHE A 131 -4.52 2.96 -12.85
N THR A 132 -4.80 3.94 -13.72
CA THR A 132 -3.97 5.14 -13.84
C THR A 132 -4.19 6.09 -12.65
N VAL A 133 -3.09 6.55 -12.07
CA VAL A 133 -3.09 7.59 -11.04
C VAL A 133 -2.20 8.74 -11.52
N PRO A 134 -2.75 9.94 -11.77
CA PRO A 134 -1.95 11.09 -12.17
C PRO A 134 -0.92 11.44 -11.11
N GLU A 135 0.31 11.69 -11.54
CA GLU A 135 1.35 12.22 -10.66
C GLU A 135 0.92 13.61 -10.15
N PRO A 136 0.88 13.85 -8.83
CA PRO A 136 0.50 15.13 -8.27
C PRO A 136 1.63 16.15 -8.43
N ASP A 137 1.27 17.44 -8.34
CA ASP A 137 2.27 18.50 -8.18
C ASP A 137 3.17 18.18 -6.97
N ARG A 138 4.48 18.16 -7.24
CA ARG A 138 5.52 17.81 -6.27
C ARG A 138 5.84 18.96 -5.32
N SER A 139 5.30 20.15 -5.57
CA SER A 139 5.46 21.31 -4.71
C SER A 139 4.81 21.07 -3.35
N PRO A 140 5.55 21.17 -2.24
CA PRO A 140 4.98 21.01 -0.92
C PRO A 140 4.00 22.14 -0.63
N ARG A 141 2.74 21.80 -0.35
CA ARG A 141 1.66 22.75 -0.05
C ARG A 141 1.69 23.26 1.40
N PHE A 142 2.39 22.56 2.29
CA PHE A 142 2.52 22.92 3.70
C PHE A 142 3.88 22.47 4.25
N ARG A 143 4.59 23.38 4.94
CA ARG A 143 5.90 23.16 5.57
C ARG A 143 5.99 24.02 6.84
N PRO A 144 5.40 23.57 7.96
CA PRO A 144 5.40 24.39 9.18
C PRO A 144 6.81 24.51 9.76
N ASP A 145 7.08 25.68 10.35
CA ASP A 145 8.33 25.93 11.06
C ASP A 145 8.27 25.56 12.55
N ASP A 146 7.06 25.38 13.08
CA ASP A 146 6.71 25.09 14.46
C ASP A 146 5.74 23.90 14.61
N GLY A 147 5.55 23.42 15.84
CA GLY A 147 4.67 22.31 16.17
C GLY A 147 5.34 20.93 16.23
N PRO A 148 4.59 19.88 16.60
CA PRO A 148 5.14 18.58 17.04
C PRO A 148 5.87 17.79 15.94
N LEU A 149 5.70 18.15 14.67
CA LEU A 149 6.30 17.46 13.52
C LEU A 149 7.10 18.38 12.59
N ALA A 150 7.41 19.63 13.00
CA ALA A 150 8.19 20.55 12.16
C ALA A 150 9.55 19.96 11.75
N ASP A 151 10.28 19.35 12.69
CA ASP A 151 11.57 18.68 12.40
C ASP A 151 11.41 17.49 11.44
N GLN A 152 10.29 16.76 11.53
CA GLN A 152 9.97 15.67 10.62
C GLN A 152 9.77 16.21 9.20
N GLY A 153 8.95 17.25 9.04
CA GLY A 153 8.67 17.86 7.74
C GLY A 153 9.92 18.47 7.08
N LYS A 154 10.85 18.99 7.89
CA LYS A 154 12.11 19.61 7.41
C LYS A 154 13.20 18.59 7.08
N HIS A 155 13.40 17.60 7.96
CA HIS A 155 14.58 16.73 7.92
C HIS A 155 14.25 15.23 7.72
N GLY A 156 12.96 14.86 7.77
CA GLY A 156 12.52 13.47 7.59
C GLY A 156 12.77 12.56 8.80
N ASN A 157 12.99 13.11 10.00
CA ASN A 157 13.33 12.34 11.19
C ASN A 157 12.13 11.53 11.73
N ALA A 158 12.15 10.20 11.58
CA ALA A 158 11.01 9.32 11.91
C ALA A 158 10.69 9.20 13.42
N TRP A 159 11.49 9.80 14.31
CA TRP A 159 11.37 9.61 15.77
C TRP A 159 11.00 10.85 16.57
N VAL A 160 10.63 11.94 15.89
CA VAL A 160 10.13 13.14 16.55
C VAL A 160 8.60 13.10 16.69
N GLY A 161 8.07 13.97 17.54
CA GLY A 161 6.62 14.16 17.72
C GLY A 161 5.90 13.08 18.55
N THR A 162 4.76 13.49 19.11
CA THR A 162 3.87 12.63 19.90
C THR A 162 3.10 11.64 19.02
N ASN A 163 2.58 10.55 19.60
CA ASN A 163 1.73 9.61 18.83
C ASN A 163 0.50 10.32 18.25
N GLU A 164 -0.11 11.22 19.02
CA GLU A 164 -1.21 12.10 18.60
C GLU A 164 -0.85 12.98 17.41
N GLY A 165 0.34 13.61 17.41
CA GLY A 165 0.79 14.41 16.27
C GLY A 165 0.92 13.59 14.99
N TRP A 166 1.37 12.33 15.09
CA TRP A 166 1.43 11.42 13.95
C TRP A 166 0.04 10.95 13.49
N ARG A 167 -0.90 10.69 14.41
CA ARG A 167 -2.30 10.38 14.09
C ARG A 167 -2.94 11.53 13.32
N LEU A 168 -2.76 12.76 13.82
CA LEU A 168 -3.22 13.98 13.14
C LEU A 168 -2.61 14.11 11.73
N ALA A 169 -1.28 14.00 11.62
CA ALA A 169 -0.60 14.20 10.34
C ALA A 169 -0.90 13.11 9.30
N LYS A 170 -1.06 11.85 9.71
CA LYS A 170 -1.40 10.75 8.81
C LYS A 170 -2.91 10.57 8.59
N GLY A 171 -3.75 11.23 9.39
CA GLY A 171 -5.20 11.24 9.23
C GLY A 171 -5.90 10.01 9.80
N TYR A 172 -5.45 9.51 10.95
CA TYR A 172 -6.05 8.38 11.66
C TYR A 172 -6.65 8.81 13.00
N GLY A 173 -7.85 8.34 13.30
CA GLY A 173 -8.59 8.62 14.52
C GLY A 173 -8.37 7.58 15.62
N HIS A 174 -8.29 6.30 15.26
CA HIS A 174 -8.10 5.21 16.21
C HIS A 174 -6.74 5.27 16.93
N ASP A 175 -6.66 4.72 18.15
CA ASP A 175 -5.43 4.74 18.97
C ASP A 175 -4.46 3.62 18.54
N TRP A 176 -3.87 3.79 17.37
CA TRP A 176 -2.95 2.82 16.79
C TRP A 176 -1.60 2.74 17.52
N PRO A 177 -0.97 1.55 17.58
CA PRO A 177 0.37 1.40 18.13
C PRO A 177 1.38 2.32 17.43
N ALA A 178 2.12 3.09 18.23
CA ALA A 178 2.98 4.16 17.72
C ALA A 178 4.03 3.68 16.71
N ARG A 179 4.58 2.48 16.87
CA ARG A 179 5.57 1.93 15.94
C ARG A 179 4.96 1.67 14.57
N GLY A 180 3.80 1.00 14.52
CA GLY A 180 3.05 0.71 13.30
C GLY A 180 2.66 1.99 12.57
N LEU A 181 2.01 2.89 13.29
CA LEU A 181 1.56 4.18 12.78
C LEU A 181 2.71 5.01 12.20
N LYS A 182 3.83 5.16 12.92
CA LYS A 182 4.91 6.07 12.49
C LYS A 182 5.69 5.50 11.30
N ARG A 183 6.07 4.22 11.35
CA ARG A 183 7.04 3.63 10.41
C ARG A 183 6.41 3.01 9.16
N HIS A 184 5.22 2.43 9.32
CA HIS A 184 4.65 1.55 8.31
C HIS A 184 3.44 2.21 7.68
N ALA A 185 2.53 2.77 8.48
CA ALA A 185 1.24 3.23 7.99
C ALA A 185 1.34 4.21 6.80
N VAL A 186 0.60 3.93 5.74
CA VAL A 186 0.40 4.83 4.61
C VAL A 186 -0.53 5.97 5.05
N PRO A 187 -0.21 7.25 4.84
CA PRO A 187 -1.14 8.33 5.21
C PRO A 187 -2.53 8.19 4.55
N ALA A 188 -3.60 8.40 5.32
CA ALA A 188 -4.98 8.34 4.85
C ALA A 188 -5.25 9.23 3.61
N PRO A 189 -4.69 10.45 3.48
CA PRO A 189 -4.86 11.25 2.27
C PRO A 189 -4.29 10.57 1.01
N TYR A 190 -3.25 9.75 1.12
CA TYR A 190 -2.71 8.99 -0.01
C TYR A 190 -3.69 7.91 -0.43
N LEU A 191 -4.17 7.11 0.52
CA LEU A 191 -5.15 6.06 0.27
C LEU A 191 -6.42 6.64 -0.37
N ARG A 192 -6.95 7.74 0.15
CA ARG A 192 -8.13 8.42 -0.41
C ARG A 192 -7.91 8.86 -1.86
N ARG A 193 -6.70 9.33 -2.22
CA ARG A 193 -6.36 9.65 -3.61
C ARG A 193 -6.38 8.41 -4.50
N LEU A 194 -5.80 7.30 -4.04
CA LEU A 194 -5.77 6.04 -4.79
C LEU A 194 -7.17 5.45 -4.96
N LEU A 195 -7.96 5.44 -3.88
CA LEU A 195 -9.34 4.95 -3.89
C LEU A 195 -10.25 5.77 -4.80
N TYR A 196 -10.06 7.09 -4.87
CA TYR A 196 -10.77 7.93 -5.84
C TYR A 196 -10.49 7.51 -7.30
N HIS A 197 -9.22 7.26 -7.64
CA HIS A 197 -8.86 6.82 -8.99
C HIS A 197 -9.26 5.38 -9.28
N TRP A 198 -9.30 4.51 -8.27
CA TRP A 198 -9.91 3.19 -8.39
C TRP A 198 -11.41 3.28 -8.72
N LEU A 199 -12.16 4.12 -8.00
CA LEU A 199 -13.58 4.33 -8.29
C LEU A 199 -13.81 4.85 -9.71
N ALA A 200 -13.02 5.84 -10.14
CA ALA A 200 -13.08 6.35 -11.51
C ALA A 200 -12.76 5.26 -12.54
N ALA A 201 -11.82 4.36 -12.23
CA ALA A 201 -11.47 3.25 -13.12
C ALA A 201 -12.59 2.20 -13.22
N VAL A 202 -13.25 1.88 -12.12
CA VAL A 202 -14.41 0.99 -12.09
C VAL A 202 -15.60 1.60 -12.85
N GLU A 203 -15.87 2.89 -12.67
CA GLU A 203 -16.97 3.57 -13.36
C GLU A 203 -16.70 3.78 -14.86
N GLY A 204 -15.43 3.93 -15.24
CA GLY A 204 -15.00 4.09 -16.63
C GLY A 204 -14.68 2.78 -17.36
N ASP A 205 -14.75 1.63 -16.70
CA ASP A 205 -14.30 0.32 -17.20
C ASP A 205 -12.85 0.35 -17.75
N THR A 206 -11.97 1.07 -17.05
CA THR A 206 -10.56 1.22 -17.45
C THR A 206 -9.64 0.40 -16.57
N ARG A 207 -8.78 -0.43 -17.17
CA ARG A 207 -7.59 -1.00 -16.54
C ARG A 207 -6.35 -0.36 -17.16
N SER A 208 -5.29 -0.15 -16.38
CA SER A 208 -4.05 0.39 -16.95
C SER A 208 -3.47 -0.61 -17.95
N GLU A 209 -2.90 -0.11 -19.05
CA GLU A 209 -2.28 -0.92 -20.12
C GLU A 209 -1.16 -1.84 -19.61
N GLN A 210 -0.73 -1.68 -18.35
CA GLN A 210 0.28 -2.50 -17.68
C GLN A 210 -0.16 -3.96 -17.42
N GLN A 211 -1.43 -4.30 -17.65
CA GLN A 211 -1.90 -5.70 -17.61
C GLN A 211 -1.64 -6.48 -18.91
N GLY A 212 -1.22 -5.82 -20.00
CA GLY A 212 -1.05 -6.44 -21.33
C GLY A 212 0.07 -7.50 -21.47
N LEU A 213 0.93 -7.69 -20.46
CA LEU A 213 2.07 -8.63 -20.53
C LEU A 213 1.83 -9.99 -19.85
N GLY A 214 0.59 -10.35 -19.52
CA GLY A 214 0.25 -11.63 -18.88
C GLY A 214 -0.35 -12.72 -19.78
N ALA A 215 -0.72 -12.40 -21.03
CA ALA A 215 -1.51 -13.29 -21.89
C ALA A 215 -0.70 -14.06 -22.95
N TYR A 216 0.63 -13.93 -22.99
CA TYR A 216 1.49 -14.71 -23.88
C TYR A 216 2.41 -15.58 -23.05
N HIS A 217 1.94 -16.75 -22.59
CA HIS A 217 2.72 -17.98 -22.37
C HIS A 217 1.84 -19.08 -21.73
N VAL A 218 0.65 -19.31 -22.27
CA VAL A 218 -0.05 -20.60 -22.09
C VAL A 218 -0.72 -20.95 -23.42
N ALA A 219 0.09 -21.30 -24.42
CA ALA A 219 -0.41 -22.03 -25.57
C ALA A 219 0.71 -22.89 -26.18
N THR A 220 0.61 -24.18 -25.85
CA THR A 220 0.88 -25.35 -26.69
C THR A 220 2.33 -25.64 -27.09
N ASP A 221 2.98 -26.49 -26.30
CA ASP A 221 3.74 -27.63 -26.85
C ASP A 221 3.28 -28.89 -26.11
N GLY A 222 2.07 -29.33 -26.46
CA GLY A 222 1.66 -30.71 -26.27
C GLY A 222 2.22 -31.53 -27.42
N GLY A 223 3.16 -32.42 -27.12
CA GLY A 223 3.70 -33.35 -28.10
C GLY A 223 2.65 -34.33 -28.63
N VAL A 224 2.88 -34.81 -29.85
CA VAL A 224 2.38 -36.10 -30.33
C VAL A 224 3.50 -36.75 -31.14
N GLU A 225 3.91 -37.94 -30.68
CA GLU A 225 4.69 -38.94 -31.42
C GLU A 225 4.02 -39.28 -32.74
N GLN A 226 4.80 -39.38 -33.84
CA GLN A 226 4.91 -40.57 -34.70
C GLN A 226 6.29 -40.58 -35.36
#